data_AF-W7SBZ0-F1
#
_entry.id   AF-W7SBZ0-F1
#
_cell.length_a   1.000
_cell.length_b   1.000
_cell.length_c   1.000
_cell.angle_alpha   90.00
_cell.angle_beta   90.00
_cell.angle_gamma   90.00
#
_symmetry.space_group_name_H-M   'P 1'
#
loop_
_entity.id
_entity.type
_entity.pdbx_description
1 polymer ?
#
loop_
_entity_poly.entity_id
_entity_poly.type
_entity_poly.pdbx_seq_one_letter_code
_entity_poly.pdbx_strand_id
1 'polypeptide(L)' 'SNRQASLEELGQLSEPPMTKDAVAGRIRRLLAMADKRAHELGLPDTESAVTPEMLEVEEADV' A
#
# COMPACT_ATOMS: atom_id res chain seq x y z
N SER A 1 2.85 16.84 3.26
CA SER A 1 4.19 16.35 3.61
C SER A 1 4.19 14.99 4.33
N ASN A 2 3.10 14.22 4.33
CA ASN A 2 3.04 12.85 4.92
C ASN A 2 3.23 11.77 3.84
N ARG A 3 4.23 11.91 2.96
CA ARG A 3 4.46 10.93 1.88
C ARG A 3 5.40 9.78 2.28
N GLN A 4 5.99 9.84 3.47
CA GLN A 4 6.99 8.88 3.94
C GLN A 4 6.69 8.42 5.37
N ALA A 5 5.41 8.25 5.73
CA ALA A 5 5.08 7.63 7.00
C ALA A 5 5.26 6.11 6.88
N SER A 6 6.03 5.52 7.78
CA SER A 6 6.16 4.07 7.91
C SER A 6 4.81 3.43 8.30
N LEU A 7 4.67 2.12 8.08
CA LEU A 7 3.45 1.39 8.49
C LEU A 7 3.21 1.45 10.00
N GLU A 8 4.27 1.58 10.79
CA GLU A 8 4.19 1.74 12.24
C GLU A 8 3.60 3.12 12.60
N GLU A 9 4.12 4.18 11.99
CA GLU A 9 3.61 5.55 12.18
C GLU A 9 2.15 5.68 11.73
N LEU A 10 1.79 5.07 10.60
CA LEU A 10 0.40 5.02 10.14
C LEU A 10 -0.52 4.28 11.14
N GLY A 11 0.00 3.21 11.75
CA GLY A 11 -0.69 2.48 12.81
C GLY A 11 -0.97 3.36 14.03
N GLN A 12 0.03 4.13 14.46
CA GLN A 12 -0.08 5.07 15.60
C GLN A 12 -1.03 6.24 15.33
N LEU A 13 -1.09 6.74 14.09
CA LEU A 13 -1.98 7.83 13.68
C LEU A 13 -3.46 7.40 13.52
N SER A 14 -3.75 6.11 13.52
CA SER A 14 -5.12 5.60 13.35
C SER A 14 -5.92 5.61 14.65
N GLU A 15 -7.23 5.79 14.55
CA GLU A 15 -8.16 5.72 15.68
C GLU A 15 -9.22 4.63 15.43
N PRO A 16 -9.24 3.54 16.23
CA PRO A 16 -8.27 3.18 17.28
C PRO A 16 -6.87 2.85 16.70
N PRO A 17 -5.78 2.95 17.49
CA PRO A 17 -4.43 2.60 17.04
C PRO A 17 -4.34 1.17 16.54
N MET A 18 -3.55 0.97 15.49
CA MET A 18 -3.36 -0.31 14.81
C MET A 18 -1.88 -0.70 14.78
N THR A 19 -1.59 -2.00 14.71
CA THR A 19 -0.22 -2.48 14.47
C THR A 19 0.14 -2.33 12.99
N LYS A 20 1.45 -2.23 12.68
CA LYS A 20 1.94 -2.22 11.29
C LYS A 20 1.40 -3.38 10.45
N ASP A 21 1.25 -4.57 11.04
CA ASP A 21 0.74 -5.77 10.36
C ASP A 21 -0.75 -5.64 10.03
N ALA A 22 -1.52 -5.03 10.93
CA ALA A 22 -2.94 -4.78 10.70
C ALA A 22 -3.15 -3.73 9.60
N VAL A 23 -2.31 -2.68 9.56
CA VAL A 23 -2.28 -1.70 8.46
C VAL A 23 -1.90 -2.38 7.14
N ALA A 24 -0.81 -3.16 7.12
CA ALA A 24 -0.36 -3.90 5.93
C ALA A 24 -1.45 -4.85 5.42
N GLY A 25 -2.15 -5.55 6.33
CA GLY A 25 -3.27 -6.41 6.00
C GLY A 25 -4.46 -5.66 5.39
N ARG A 26 -4.76 -4.44 5.86
CA ARG A 26 -5.81 -3.59 5.27
C ARG A 26 -5.42 -3.13 3.85
N ILE A 27 -4.17 -2.72 3.64
CA ILE A 27 -3.66 -2.31 2.32
C ILE A 27 -3.76 -3.48 1.33
N ARG A 28 -3.27 -4.67 1.69
CA ARG A 28 -3.40 -5.87 0.84
C ARG A 28 -4.85 -6.20 0.48
N ARG A 29 -5.77 -6.11 1.45
CA ARG A 29 -7.20 -6.32 1.18
C ARG A 29 -7.78 -5.25 0.25
N LEU A 30 -7.38 -3.98 0.40
CA LEU A 30 -7.80 -2.90 -0.48
C LEU A 30 -7.36 -3.14 -1.93
N LEU A 31 -6.09 -3.50 -2.13
CA LEU A 31 -5.54 -3.82 -3.46
C LEU A 31 -6.29 -5.01 -4.08
N ALA A 32 -6.46 -6.12 -3.35
CA ALA A 32 -7.18 -7.28 -3.84
C ALA A 32 -8.65 -6.97 -4.23
N MET A 33 -9.33 -6.10 -3.47
CA MET A 33 -10.68 -5.64 -3.82
C MET A 33 -10.70 -4.77 -5.08
N ALA A 34 -9.70 -3.90 -5.23
CA ALA A 34 -9.53 -3.07 -6.43
C ALA A 34 -9.24 -3.93 -7.66
N ASP A 35 -8.33 -4.91 -7.56
CA ASP A 35 -7.98 -5.82 -8.65
C ASP A 35 -9.18 -6.65 -9.10
N LYS A 36 -9.94 -7.20 -8.13
CA LYS A 36 -11.18 -7.90 -8.43
C LYS A 36 -12.15 -7.02 -9.22
N ARG A 37 -12.32 -5.76 -8.80
CA ARG A 37 -13.21 -4.82 -9.48
C ARG A 37 -12.69 -4.42 -10.86
N ALA A 38 -11.37 -4.27 -11.03
CA ALA A 38 -10.74 -3.98 -12.31
C ALA A 38 -11.00 -5.12 -13.30
N HIS A 39 -10.80 -6.37 -12.89
CA HIS A 39 -11.11 -7.55 -13.71
C HIS A 39 -12.58 -7.61 -14.14
N GLU A 40 -13.53 -7.33 -13.24
CA GLU A 40 -14.95 -7.26 -13.58
C GLU A 40 -15.28 -6.19 -14.64
N LEU A 41 -14.49 -5.12 -14.69
CA LEU A 41 -14.64 -4.00 -15.62
C LEU A 41 -13.77 -4.14 -16.88
N GLY A 42 -12.95 -5.19 -17.00
CA GLY A 42 -11.98 -5.34 -18.08
C GLY A 42 -10.86 -4.30 -18.05
N LEU A 43 -10.56 -3.75 -16.88
CA LEU A 43 -9.47 -2.79 -16.66
C LEU A 43 -8.19 -3.52 -16.18
N PRO A 44 -7.00 -2.91 -16.40
CA PRO A 44 -5.76 -3.37 -15.78
C PRO A 44 -5.84 -3.35 -14.24
N ASP A 45 -5.11 -4.25 -13.60
CA ASP A 45 -5.01 -4.37 -12.14
C ASP A 45 -4.16 -3.25 -11.51
N THR A 46 -4.02 -3.27 -10.18
CA THR A 46 -3.26 -2.25 -9.45
C THR A 46 -1.75 -2.33 -9.70
N GLU A 47 -1.19 -3.51 -9.99
CA GLU A 47 0.24 -3.66 -10.34
C GLU A 47 0.58 -2.94 -11.65
N SER A 48 -0.38 -2.88 -12.58
CA SER A 48 -0.22 -2.17 -13.86
C SER A 48 0.07 -0.67 -13.71
N ALA A 49 -0.21 -0.08 -12.54
CA ALA A 49 0.08 1.32 -12.25
C ALA A 49 1.48 1.55 -11.64
N VAL A 50 2.20 0.49 -11.29
CA VAL A 50 3.53 0.57 -10.68
C VAL A 50 4.57 0.78 -11.79
N THR A 51 5.28 1.91 -11.74
CA THR A 51 6.36 2.19 -12.69
C THR A 51 7.69 1.60 -12.20
N PRO A 52 8.66 1.34 -13.10
CA PRO A 52 9.99 0.87 -12.68
C PRO A 52 10.67 1.79 -11.66
N GLU A 53 10.53 3.11 -11.80
CA GLU A 53 11.04 4.12 -10.85
C GLU A 53 10.48 3.93 -9.43
N MET A 54 9.23 3.45 -9.30
CA MET A 54 8.60 3.19 -7.99
C MET A 54 9.09 1.90 -7.33
N LEU A 55 9.72 0.99 -8.08
CA LEU A 55 10.29 -0.26 -7.58
C LEU A 55 11.76 -0.13 -7.19
N GLU A 56 12.40 1.01 -7.53
CA GLU A 56 13.72 1.33 -7.04
C GLU A 56 13.66 1.45 -5.52
N VAL A 57 14.14 0.40 -4.85
CA VAL A 57 14.33 0.43 -3.40
C VAL A 57 15.52 1.34 -3.20
N GLU A 58 15.31 2.55 -2.66
CA GLU A 58 16.41 3.31 -2.09
C GLU A 58 17.07 2.40 -1.06
N GLU A 59 18.27 1.90 -1.33
CA GLU A 59 19.08 1.24 -0.30
C GLU A 59 19.29 2.30 0.78
N ALA A 60 18.51 2.20 1.86
CA ALA A 60 18.72 3.02 3.02
C ALA A 60 20.15 2.72 3.50
N ASP A 61 21.04 3.70 3.36
CA ASP A 61 22.36 3.71 4.00
C ASP A 61 22.18 3.44 5.50
N VAL A 62 22.35 2.17 5.91
CA VAL A 62 22.47 1.70 7.30
C VAL A 62 23.49 0.58 7.38
#